data_AF-A0A2T6MRB6-F1
#
_entry.id   AF-A0A2T6MRB6-F1
#
_cell.length_a   1.000
_cell.length_b   1.000
_cell.length_c   1.000
_cell.angle_alpha   90.00
_cell.angle_beta   90.00
_cell.angle_gamma   90.00
#
_symmetry.space_group_name_H-M   'P 1'
#
loop_
_entity.id
_entity.type
_entity.pdbx_description
1 polymer ?
#
loop_
_entity_poly.entity_id
_entity_poly.type
_entity_poly.pdbx_seq_one_letter_code
_entity_poly.pdbx_strand_id
1 'polypeptide(L)' 'MISQRPSGDVQFIEQFRQATDHLVITSYPEGIYLKGFACRVL' A
#
# COMPACT_ATOMS: atom_id res chain seq x y z
N MET A 1 2.36 -17.75 0.88
CA MET A 1 2.72 -16.36 1.20
C MET A 1 4.19 -16.33 1.56
N ILE A 2 5.06 -15.94 0.62
CA ILE A 2 6.50 -15.86 0.89
C ILE A 2 6.73 -14.52 1.61
N SER A 3 6.88 -14.56 2.93
CA SER A 3 7.35 -13.40 3.72
C SER A 3 8.86 -13.31 3.55
N GLN A 4 9.32 -12.70 2.45
CA GLN A 4 10.71 -12.28 2.34
C GLN A 4 10.86 -11.05 3.25
N ARG A 5 11.24 -11.27 4.50
CA ARG A 5 11.70 -10.14 5.32
C ARG A 5 12.95 -9.58 4.64
N PRO A 6 12.98 -8.29 4.29
CA PRO A 6 14.21 -7.67 3.84
C PRO A 6 15.28 -7.89 4.91
N SER A 7 16.52 -8.13 4.50
CA SER A 7 17.66 -8.41 5.38
C SER A 7 18.10 -7.20 6.22
N GLY A 8 17.35 -6.10 6.18
CA GLY A 8 17.53 -4.89 6.97
C GLY A 8 16.19 -4.42 7.53
N ASP A 9 16.25 -3.58 8.57
CA ASP A 9 15.05 -3.02 9.18
C ASP A 9 14.37 -2.06 8.19
N VAL A 10 13.12 -2.35 7.85
CA VAL A 10 12.32 -1.49 6.96
C VAL A 10 11.23 -0.83 7.79
N GLN A 11 11.26 0.50 7.79
CA GLN A 11 10.20 1.32 8.37
C GLN A 11 9.19 1.72 7.29
N PHE A 12 7.92 1.45 7.55
CA PHE A 12 6.81 1.97 6.74
C PHE A 12 6.54 3.41 7.15
N ILE A 13 6.75 4.35 6.24
CA ILE A 13 6.56 5.77 6.49
C ILE A 13 5.15 6.20 6.11
N GLU A 14 4.67 5.77 4.94
CA GLU A 14 3.38 6.21 4.40
C GLU A 14 2.72 5.09 3.60
N GLN A 15 1.38 5.03 3.65
CA GLN A 15 0.57 4.21 2.76
C GLN A 15 -0.12 5.12 1.75
N PHE A 16 0.16 4.88 0.48
CA PHE A 16 -0.50 5.58 -0.61
C PHE A 16 -1.89 4.99 -0.86
N ARG A 17 -2.82 5.86 -1.24
CA ARG A 17 -4.17 5.51 -1.67
C ARG A 17 -4.39 6.04 -3.08
N GLN A 18 -5.42 5.50 -3.73
CA GLN A 18 -5.89 6.04 -5.01
C GLN A 18 -6.28 7.51 -4.83
N ALA A 19 -5.98 8.31 -5.85
CA ALA A 19 -6.33 9.72 -5.87
C ALA A 19 -7.86 9.91 -5.87
N THR A 20 -8.32 11.07 -5.40
CA THR A 20 -9.76 11.31 -5.13
C THR A 20 -10.65 11.28 -6.37
N ASP A 21 -10.07 11.44 -7.57
CA ASP A 21 -10.72 11.27 -8.87
C ASP A 21 -11.01 9.79 -9.21
N HIS A 22 -10.47 8.85 -8.45
CA HIS A 22 -10.70 7.40 -8.55
C HIS A 22 -11.62 6.94 -7.43
N LEU A 23 -12.90 7.31 -7.51
CA LEU A 23 -13.88 7.01 -6.47
C LEU A 23 -14.07 5.50 -6.29
N VAL A 24 -14.03 5.07 -5.04
CA VAL A 24 -14.31 3.69 -4.63
C VAL A 24 -15.59 3.71 -3.82
N ILE A 25 -16.63 3.05 -4.32
CA ILE A 25 -17.89 2.91 -3.60
C ILE A 25 -17.78 1.78 -2.57
N THR A 26 -18.39 1.97 -1.40
CA THR A 26 -18.31 1.01 -0.29
C THR A 26 -18.89 -0.37 -0.65
N SER A 27 -19.86 -0.42 -1.57
CA SER A 27 -20.46 -1.66 -2.06
C SER A 27 -19.60 -2.42 -3.07
N TYR A 28 -18.50 -1.85 -3.53
CA TYR A 28 -17.57 -2.47 -4.48
C TYR A 28 -16.11 -2.21 -4.06
N PRO A 29 -15.66 -2.84 -2.95
CA PRO A 29 -14.32 -2.66 -2.41
C PRO A 29 -13.20 -3.15 -3.35
N GLU A 30 -13.51 -4.02 -4.31
CA GLU A 30 -12.59 -4.50 -5.33
C GLU A 30 -12.07 -3.39 -6.24
N GLY A 31 -12.74 -2.23 -6.28
CA GLY A 31 -12.27 -1.04 -6.99
C GLY A 31 -10.95 -0.47 -6.45
N ILE A 32 -10.50 -0.87 -5.25
CA ILE A 32 -9.19 -0.50 -4.69
C ILE A 32 -8.08 -1.37 -5.29
N TYR A 33 -7.65 -1.01 -6.50
CA TYR A 33 -6.65 -1.77 -7.23
C TYR A 33 -5.22 -1.23 -7.08
N LEU A 34 -5.03 0.08 -6.88
CA LEU A 34 -3.70 0.65 -6.61
C LEU A 34 -3.36 0.54 -5.12
N LYS A 35 -2.20 -0.06 -4.82
CA LYS A 35 -1.67 -0.22 -3.47
C LYS A 35 -0.19 0.15 -3.49
N GLY A 36 0.23 1.01 -2.57
CA GLY A 36 1.62 1.44 -2.48
C GLY A 36 2.01 1.86 -1.07
N PHE A 37 3.29 1.73 -0.76
CA PHE A 37 3.88 2.17 0.50
C PHE A 37 5.18 2.91 0.22
N ALA A 38 5.44 3.99 0.95
CA ALA A 38 6.76 4.56 1.09
C ALA A 38 7.47 3.87 2.26
N CYS A 39 8.61 3.25 1.96
CA CYS A 39 9.41 2.53 2.92
C CYS A 39 10.81 3.12 2.99
N ARG A 40 11.36 3.20 4.20
CA ARG A 40 12.77 3.53 4.43
C ARG A 40 13.51 2.31 4.96
N VAL A 41 14.63 2.01 4.34
CA VAL A 41 15.60 1.02 4.84
C VAL A 41 16.48 1.71 5.87
N LEU A 42 16.66 1.08 7.03
CA LEU A 42 17.59 1.49 8.09
C LEU A 42 18.93 0.77 7.98
#